data_AF-A0AAE3E0K2-F1
#
_entry.id   AF-A0AAE3E0K2-F1
#
_cell.length_a   1.000
_cell.length_b   1.000
_cell.length_c   1.000
_cell.angle_alpha   90.00
_cell.angle_beta   90.00
_cell.angle_gamma   90.00
#
_symmetry.space_group_name_H-M   'P 1'
#
loop_
_entity.id
_entity.type
_entity.pdbx_description
1 polymer ?
#
loop_
_entity_poly.entity_id
_entity_poly.type
_entity_poly.pdbx_seq_one_letter_code
_entity_poly.pdbx_strand_id
1 'polypeptide(L)'
;MRYFLVDKTVFDNNRVGMYGKLIYAILCKFLNADGTCFPSRKTISKCGNFSISTYNKYVSVMLLENVLEKKIRVRKNGSQTSNLFKLKKNKENSFPVRSDIFSKGLSSTAVCVYICLARHVAEDNCCRVSQHLIAEKCSISISSVIRAVKELKSANMLETIKQTNINNNGNYVLLYRLTDGTEYKNVIRRKIDVENTKIANAHMQTYRDLNAIEKRLNGITIPFATPLHMTYSPYAYDTPPELYLY
;
A
#
# COMPACT_ATOMS: atom_id res chain seq x y z
N MET A 1 -10.32 6.44 9.76
CA MET A 1 -8.96 6.64 10.31
C MET A 1 -8.33 7.85 9.64
N ARG A 2 -7.69 8.76 10.38
CA ARG A 2 -7.03 9.96 9.81
C ARG A 2 -5.55 9.68 9.55
N TYR A 3 -5.03 10.25 8.47
CA TYR A 3 -3.63 10.15 8.07
C TYR A 3 -3.04 11.55 7.84
N PHE A 4 -1.72 11.64 7.98
CA PHE A 4 -0.94 12.79 7.56
C PHE A 4 0.19 12.33 6.64
N LEU A 5 0.71 13.23 5.82
CA LEU A 5 1.72 12.92 4.82
C LEU A 5 3.10 13.39 5.30
N VAL A 6 4.09 12.49 5.27
CA VAL A 6 5.49 12.75 5.60
C VAL A 6 6.35 12.68 4.34
N ASP A 7 7.25 13.64 4.17
CA ASP A 7 8.19 13.68 3.04
C ASP A 7 9.25 12.57 3.15
N LYS A 8 9.43 11.79 2.08
CA LYS A 8 10.40 10.69 2.04
C LYS A 8 11.83 11.20 2.17
N THR A 9 12.19 12.31 1.51
CA THR A 9 13.55 12.86 1.50
C THR A 9 13.99 13.30 2.89
N VAL A 10 13.09 13.93 3.64
CA VAL A 10 13.36 14.38 5.01
C VAL A 10 13.48 13.17 5.95
N PHE A 11 12.62 12.17 5.79
CA PHE A 11 12.69 10.96 6.61
C PHE A 11 13.94 10.13 6.32
N ASP A 12 14.39 10.10 5.06
CA ASP A 12 15.62 9.42 4.63
C ASP A 12 16.91 10.14 5.02
N ASN A 13 16.84 11.42 5.37
CA ASN A 13 18.02 12.18 5.75
C ASN A 13 18.53 11.75 7.14
N ASN A 14 19.64 11.00 7.17
CA ASN A 14 20.27 10.55 8.40
C ASN A 14 20.83 11.67 9.28
N ARG A 15 21.15 12.84 8.71
CA ARG A 15 21.66 14.00 9.47
C ARG A 15 20.60 14.60 10.39
N VAL A 16 19.31 14.48 10.02
CA VAL A 16 18.18 14.90 10.85
C VAL A 16 18.05 14.03 12.12
N GLY A 17 18.49 12.77 12.06
CA GLY A 17 18.44 11.81 13.16
C GLY A 17 17.02 11.41 13.60
N MET A 18 16.92 10.45 14.52
CA MET A 18 15.63 9.87 14.96
C MET A 18 14.65 10.94 15.48
N TYR A 19 15.08 11.77 16.43
CA TYR A 19 14.19 12.77 17.04
C TYR A 19 13.82 13.90 16.08
N GLY A 20 14.70 14.30 15.16
CA GLY A 20 14.36 15.26 14.11
C GLY A 20 13.28 14.71 13.17
N LYS A 21 13.38 13.43 12.79
CA LYS A 21 12.36 12.74 11.98
C LYS A 21 11.02 12.69 12.68
N LEU A 22 11.01 12.42 13.99
CA LEU A 22 9.80 12.46 14.82
C LEU A 22 9.20 13.86 14.91
N ILE A 23 10.01 14.88 15.20
CA ILE A 23 9.55 16.28 15.26
C ILE A 23 8.95 16.68 13.91
N TYR A 24 9.61 16.36 12.80
CA TYR A 24 9.09 16.60 11.46
C TYR A 24 7.71 15.96 11.25
N ALA A 25 7.58 14.67 11.57
CA ALA A 25 6.31 13.95 11.44
C ALA A 25 5.20 14.56 12.32
N ILE A 26 5.52 14.99 13.55
CA ILE A 26 4.57 15.68 14.43
C ILE A 26 4.15 17.01 13.81
N LEU A 27 5.08 17.80 13.27
CA LEU A 27 4.76 19.05 12.58
C LEU A 27 3.86 18.77 11.35
N CYS A 28 4.14 17.72 10.58
CA CYS A 28 3.29 17.29 9.46
C CYS A 28 1.84 16.99 9.90
N LYS A 29 1.64 16.41 11.09
CA LYS A 29 0.30 16.18 11.66
C LYS A 29 -0.46 17.47 11.99
N PHE A 30 0.25 18.54 12.35
CA PHE A 30 -0.33 19.83 12.73
C PHE A 30 -0.38 20.85 11.58
N LEU A 31 -0.01 20.45 10.35
CA LEU A 31 -0.02 21.34 9.19
C LEU A 31 -1.43 21.83 8.87
N ASN A 32 -1.53 23.13 8.64
CA ASN A 32 -2.69 23.77 8.03
C ASN A 32 -2.61 23.65 6.49
N ALA A 33 -3.69 24.06 5.81
CA ALA A 33 -3.78 24.02 4.34
C ALA A 33 -2.71 24.87 3.63
N ASP A 34 -2.25 25.94 4.27
CA ASP A 34 -1.20 26.85 3.79
C ASP A 34 0.23 26.31 3.96
N GLY A 35 0.39 25.11 4.53
CA GLY A 35 1.70 24.51 4.79
C GLY A 35 2.43 25.05 6.02
N THR A 36 1.73 25.80 6.89
CA THR A 36 2.28 26.28 8.17
C THR A 36 1.68 25.55 9.36
N CYS A 37 2.37 25.57 10.50
CA CYS A 37 1.82 25.12 11.78
C CYS A 37 2.48 25.85 12.94
N PHE A 38 1.85 25.86 14.12
CA PHE A 38 2.40 26.55 15.29
C PHE A 38 2.23 25.80 16.63
N PRO A 39 2.35 24.44 16.66
CA PRO A 39 2.25 23.70 17.91
C PRO A 39 3.30 24.18 18.91
N SER A 40 2.93 24.20 20.20
CA SER A 40 3.86 24.60 21.25
C SER A 40 4.98 23.56 21.42
N ARG A 41 6.13 23.98 21.97
CA ARG A 41 7.23 23.06 22.32
C ARG A 41 6.75 21.93 23.22
N LYS A 42 5.89 22.26 24.21
CA LYS A 42 5.28 21.28 25.12
C LYS A 42 4.39 20.28 24.36
N THR A 43 3.63 20.75 23.39
CA THR A 43 2.78 19.89 22.53
C THR A 43 3.64 18.90 21.74
N ILE A 44 4.71 19.38 21.10
CA ILE A 44 5.59 18.54 20.28
C ILE A 44 6.30 17.50 21.16
N SER A 45 6.90 17.93 22.27
CA SER A 45 7.54 17.04 23.25
C SER A 45 6.60 15.98 23.81
N LYS A 46 5.36 16.36 24.14
CA LYS A 46 4.34 15.42 24.63
C LYS A 46 3.91 14.41 23.56
N CYS A 47 3.67 14.85 22.32
CA CYS A 47 3.30 13.94 21.23
C CYS A 47 4.42 12.96 20.87
N GLY A 48 5.68 13.39 20.96
CA GLY A 48 6.82 12.56 20.61
C GLY A 48 7.41 11.76 21.76
N ASN A 49 6.94 11.95 22.99
CA ASN A 49 7.48 11.32 24.19
C ASN A 49 9.00 11.57 24.36
N PHE A 50 9.41 12.84 24.29
CA PHE A 50 10.79 13.28 24.50
C PHE A 50 10.88 14.64 25.21
N SER A 51 12.03 14.93 25.80
CA SER A 51 12.25 16.16 26.57
C SER A 51 12.21 17.44 25.72
N ILE A 52 12.00 18.59 26.37
CA ILE A 52 12.10 19.90 25.71
C ILE A 52 13.55 20.16 25.23
N SER A 53 14.55 19.67 25.96
CA SER A 53 15.96 19.77 25.55
C SER A 53 16.23 19.01 24.25
N THR A 54 15.67 17.80 24.12
CA THR A 54 15.73 17.01 22.87
C THR A 54 15.07 17.78 21.73
N TYR A 55 13.88 18.35 21.97
CA TYR A 55 13.22 19.21 20.99
C TYR A 55 14.13 20.38 20.53
N ASN A 56 14.71 21.13 21.47
CA ASN A 56 15.54 22.29 21.15
C ASN A 56 16.76 21.88 20.30
N LYS A 57 17.45 20.80 20.69
CA LYS A 57 18.60 20.25 19.95
C LYS A 57 18.22 19.92 18.51
N TYR A 58 17.17 19.13 18.31
CA TYR A 58 16.84 18.60 16.99
C TYR A 58 16.14 19.62 16.09
N VAL A 59 15.44 20.61 16.63
CA VAL A 59 14.97 21.75 15.80
C VAL A 59 16.14 22.55 15.26
N SER A 60 17.22 22.74 16.02
CA SER A 60 18.44 23.39 15.51
C SER A 60 19.08 22.58 14.38
N VAL A 61 19.16 21.24 14.53
CA VAL A 61 19.64 20.35 13.45
C VAL A 61 18.77 20.48 12.20
N MET A 62 17.45 20.48 12.35
CA MET A 62 16.52 20.61 11.23
C MET A 62 16.62 21.97 10.51
N LEU A 63 16.93 23.04 11.23
CA LEU A 63 17.19 24.35 10.64
C LEU A 63 18.50 24.34 9.82
N LEU A 64 19.56 23.72 10.35
CA LEU A 64 20.84 23.57 9.64
C LEU A 64 20.70 22.72 8.37
N GLU A 65 19.93 21.64 8.44
CA GLU A 65 19.61 20.77 7.30
C GLU A 65 18.56 21.37 6.35
N ASN A 66 18.11 22.59 6.61
CA ASN A 66 17.20 23.35 5.76
C ASN A 66 15.85 22.64 5.49
N VAL A 67 15.38 21.77 6.40
CA VAL A 67 14.13 20.99 6.22
C VAL A 67 12.88 21.76 6.69
N LEU A 68 13.06 22.79 7.51
CA LEU A 68 12.00 23.69 7.95
C LEU A 68 12.49 25.12 8.14
N GLU A 69 11.55 26.05 8.18
CA GLU A 69 11.76 27.42 8.63
C GLU A 69 11.01 27.66 9.95
N LYS A 70 11.56 28.53 10.79
CA LYS A 70 11.01 28.88 12.11
C LYS A 70 10.97 30.39 12.27
N LYS A 71 9.79 30.94 12.58
CA LYS A 71 9.59 32.35 12.93
C LYS A 71 9.00 32.46 14.33
N ILE A 72 9.49 33.39 15.13
CA ILE A 72 8.96 33.65 16.48
C ILE A 72 7.59 34.32 16.35
N ARG A 73 6.61 33.90 17.16
CA ARG A 73 5.33 34.59 17.30
C ARG A 73 5.26 35.31 18.63
N VAL A 74 5.02 36.62 18.58
CA VAL A 74 4.85 37.49 19.75
C VAL A 74 3.39 37.88 19.93
N ARG A 75 2.95 37.98 21.19
CA ARG A 75 1.66 38.58 21.55
C ARG A 75 1.77 40.10 21.53
N LYS A 76 0.62 40.79 21.59
CA LYS A 76 0.55 42.24 21.80
C LYS A 76 1.30 42.72 23.04
N ASN A 77 1.41 41.87 24.08
CA ASN A 77 2.13 42.16 25.33
C ASN A 77 3.64 41.85 25.27
N GLY A 78 4.21 41.61 24.09
CA GLY A 78 5.64 41.28 23.92
C GLY A 78 6.05 39.85 24.30
N SER A 79 5.21 39.10 25.02
CA SER A 79 5.52 37.71 25.38
C SER A 79 5.48 36.80 24.14
N GLN A 80 6.44 35.88 24.06
CA GLN A 80 6.44 34.85 23.01
C GLN A 80 5.29 33.86 23.24
N THR A 81 4.51 33.57 22.20
CA THR A 81 3.45 32.54 22.22
C THR A 81 3.99 31.15 21.92
N SER A 82 4.31 30.94 20.65
CA SER A 82 4.89 29.72 20.09
C SER A 82 5.79 30.12 18.91
N ASN A 83 6.31 29.15 18.19
CA ASN A 83 6.97 29.40 16.92
C ASN A 83 6.01 29.06 15.79
N LEU A 84 6.02 29.85 14.73
CA LEU A 84 5.43 29.48 13.44
C LEU A 84 6.47 28.66 12.67
N PHE A 85 6.08 27.48 12.23
CA PHE A 85 6.89 26.61 11.39
C PHE A 85 6.31 26.58 9.98
N LYS A 86 7.20 26.59 8.99
CA LYS A 86 6.89 26.31 7.58
C LYS A 86 7.78 25.14 7.15
N LEU A 87 7.17 24.04 6.70
CA LEU A 87 7.92 22.85 6.31
C LEU A 87 8.29 22.93 4.83
N LYS A 88 9.53 22.57 4.50
CA LYS A 88 9.90 22.31 3.11
C LYS A 88 9.49 20.88 2.80
N LYS A 89 8.35 20.75 2.12
CA LYS A 89 7.71 19.46 1.85
C LYS A 89 7.42 19.32 0.37
N ASN A 90 7.82 18.21 -0.20
CA ASN A 90 7.39 17.74 -1.49
C ASN A 90 6.15 16.85 -1.32
N LYS A 91 4.98 17.35 -1.75
CA LYS A 91 3.72 16.61 -1.65
C LYS A 91 3.72 15.32 -2.49
N GLU A 92 4.35 15.34 -3.66
CA GLU A 92 4.42 14.20 -4.58
C GLU A 92 5.34 13.10 -4.03
N ASN A 93 6.40 13.49 -3.31
CA ASN A 93 7.32 12.57 -2.68
C ASN A 93 7.02 12.32 -1.19
N SER A 94 5.75 12.15 -0.85
CA SER A 94 5.30 11.89 0.52
C SER A 94 4.69 10.48 0.70
N PHE A 95 4.59 10.01 1.94
CA PHE A 95 3.92 8.76 2.30
C PHE A 95 2.94 8.97 3.46
N PRO A 96 1.84 8.19 3.52
CA PRO A 96 0.83 8.33 4.57
C PRO A 96 1.28 7.70 5.88
N VAL A 97 0.97 8.37 6.99
CA VAL A 97 1.18 7.88 8.35
C VAL A 97 -0.08 8.12 9.16
N ARG A 98 -0.44 7.14 9.99
CA ARG A 98 -1.64 7.17 10.83
C ARG A 98 -1.56 8.23 11.93
N SER A 99 -2.56 9.09 12.04
CA SER A 99 -2.52 10.25 12.94
C SER A 99 -2.63 9.91 14.45
N ASP A 100 -3.23 8.77 14.79
CA ASP A 100 -3.43 8.30 16.16
C ASP A 100 -2.17 7.66 16.76
N ILE A 101 -1.10 7.45 15.98
CA ILE A 101 0.16 6.86 16.45
C ILE A 101 0.72 7.58 17.68
N PHE A 102 0.65 8.91 17.69
CA PHE A 102 1.14 9.76 18.78
C PHE A 102 0.27 9.73 20.04
N SER A 103 -0.91 9.10 19.98
CA SER A 103 -1.83 8.92 21.11
C SER A 103 -1.80 7.53 21.72
N LYS A 104 -0.98 6.61 21.17
CA LYS A 104 -0.88 5.21 21.62
C LYS A 104 0.04 4.99 22.83
N GLY A 105 0.64 6.05 23.37
CA GLY A 105 1.56 5.94 24.52
C GLY A 105 2.88 5.23 24.19
N LEU A 106 3.24 5.18 22.91
CA LEU A 106 4.45 4.52 22.43
C LEU A 106 5.72 5.34 22.74
N SER A 107 6.85 4.64 22.85
CA SER A 107 8.18 5.23 22.93
C SER A 107 8.53 5.98 21.65
N SER A 108 9.40 6.99 21.77
CA SER A 108 9.94 7.73 20.62
C SER A 108 10.48 6.76 19.54
N THR A 109 11.22 5.73 19.99
CA THR A 109 11.79 4.70 19.12
C THR A 109 10.72 3.89 18.39
N ALA A 110 9.68 3.44 19.09
CA ALA A 110 8.58 2.69 18.48
C ALA A 110 7.83 3.53 17.44
N VAL A 111 7.52 4.80 17.76
CA VAL A 111 6.87 5.71 16.80
C VAL A 111 7.74 5.90 15.56
N CYS A 112 9.05 6.08 15.71
CA CYS A 112 9.96 6.28 14.58
C CYS A 112 10.02 5.03 13.68
N VAL A 113 10.12 3.84 14.28
CA VAL A 113 10.10 2.57 13.56
C VAL A 113 8.78 2.36 12.82
N TYR A 114 7.64 2.66 13.45
CA TYR A 114 6.34 2.58 12.76
C TYR A 114 6.28 3.51 11.54
N ILE A 115 6.73 4.76 11.67
CA ILE A 115 6.80 5.69 10.54
C ILE A 115 7.71 5.15 9.42
N CYS A 116 8.83 4.54 9.77
CA CYS A 116 9.72 3.89 8.80
C CYS A 116 9.04 2.72 8.08
N LEU A 117 8.28 1.89 8.80
CA LEU A 117 7.52 0.81 8.19
C LEU A 117 6.43 1.34 7.25
N ALA A 118 5.72 2.40 7.65
CA ALA A 118 4.72 3.07 6.82
C ALA A 118 5.30 3.64 5.51
N ARG A 119 6.59 4.04 5.51
CA ARG A 119 7.30 4.45 4.29
C ARG A 119 7.54 3.29 3.32
N HIS A 120 7.72 2.08 3.85
CA HIS A 120 8.07 0.87 3.10
C HIS A 120 6.90 -0.12 2.97
N VAL A 121 5.69 0.35 3.24
CA VAL A 121 4.49 -0.46 3.09
C VAL A 121 4.24 -0.72 1.61
N ALA A 122 4.10 -1.99 1.23
CA ALA A 122 3.62 -2.36 -0.09
C ALA A 122 2.09 -2.29 -0.13
N GLU A 123 1.52 -2.46 -1.33
CA GLU A 123 0.07 -2.42 -1.55
C GLU A 123 -0.73 -3.44 -0.71
N ASP A 124 -0.10 -4.54 -0.30
CA ASP A 124 -0.67 -5.59 0.56
C ASP A 124 -0.57 -5.27 2.07
N ASN A 125 -0.22 -4.04 2.42
CA ASN A 125 0.08 -3.59 3.79
C ASN A 125 1.24 -4.32 4.47
N CYS A 126 2.03 -5.07 3.71
CA CYS A 126 3.20 -5.76 4.23
C CYS A 126 4.48 -4.96 3.91
N CYS A 127 5.37 -4.87 4.88
CA CYS A 127 6.69 -4.28 4.75
C CYS A 127 7.73 -5.40 4.72
N ARG A 128 8.44 -5.52 3.60
CA ARG A 128 9.49 -6.53 3.35
C ARG A 128 10.87 -5.92 3.56
N VAL A 129 11.10 -5.33 4.72
CA VAL A 129 12.34 -4.61 5.05
C VAL A 129 13.15 -5.34 6.11
N SER A 130 14.47 -5.33 5.99
CA SER A 130 15.35 -5.92 7.00
C SER A 130 15.43 -5.02 8.25
N GLN A 131 15.72 -5.61 9.41
CA GLN A 131 15.95 -4.84 10.64
C GLN A 131 17.15 -3.89 10.52
N HIS A 132 18.16 -4.26 9.72
CA HIS A 132 19.29 -3.40 9.40
C HIS A 132 18.86 -2.14 8.66
N LEU A 133 18.01 -2.27 7.64
CA LEU A 133 17.49 -1.13 6.90
C LEU A 133 16.66 -0.21 7.82
N ILE A 134 15.81 -0.78 8.69
CA ILE A 134 15.04 0.01 9.65
C ILE A 134 15.99 0.77 10.59
N ALA A 135 17.01 0.11 11.12
CA ALA A 135 18.00 0.69 12.03
C ALA A 135 18.72 1.87 11.37
N GLU A 136 19.19 1.68 10.14
CA GLU A 136 19.85 2.71 9.33
C GLU A 136 18.91 3.91 9.10
N LYS A 137 17.70 3.66 8.59
CA LYS A 137 16.73 4.70 8.24
C LYS A 137 16.18 5.44 9.46
N CYS A 138 16.05 4.78 10.60
CA CYS A 138 15.65 5.43 11.85
C CYS A 138 16.83 6.08 12.59
N SER A 139 18.07 5.81 12.17
CA SER A 139 19.30 6.26 12.85
C SER A 139 19.36 5.76 14.32
N ILE A 140 19.07 4.47 14.52
CA ILE A 140 19.05 3.79 15.83
C ILE A 140 19.76 2.43 15.74
N SER A 141 20.03 1.81 16.89
CA SER A 141 20.60 0.45 16.92
C SER A 141 19.57 -0.62 16.53
N ILE A 142 20.05 -1.76 16.02
CA ILE A 142 19.22 -2.94 15.73
C ILE A 142 18.49 -3.43 17.00
N SER A 143 19.16 -3.39 18.15
CA SER A 143 18.54 -3.73 19.43
C SER A 143 17.35 -2.83 19.78
N SER A 144 17.43 -1.54 19.42
CA SER A 144 16.31 -0.60 19.58
C SER A 144 15.17 -0.93 18.62
N VAL A 145 15.47 -1.34 17.38
CA VAL A 145 14.45 -1.84 16.43
C VAL A 145 13.72 -3.05 17.00
N ILE A 146 14.44 -4.04 17.53
CA ILE A 146 13.82 -5.26 18.10
C ILE A 146 12.87 -4.90 19.26
N ARG A 147 13.29 -4.00 20.15
CA ARG A 147 12.45 -3.53 21.27
C ARG A 147 11.22 -2.76 20.76
N ALA A 148 11.41 -1.85 19.82
CA ALA A 148 10.34 -1.08 19.19
C ALA A 148 9.31 -1.97 18.49
N VAL A 149 9.74 -2.99 17.75
CA VAL A 149 8.84 -3.94 17.08
C VAL A 149 8.00 -4.71 18.09
N LYS A 150 8.60 -5.17 19.20
CA LYS A 150 7.85 -5.83 20.29
C LYS A 150 6.80 -4.91 20.89
N GLU A 151 7.16 -3.66 21.14
CA GLU A 151 6.26 -2.64 21.68
C GLU A 151 5.08 -2.35 20.74
N LEU A 152 5.36 -2.17 19.44
CA LEU A 152 4.35 -1.95 18.41
C LEU A 152 3.39 -3.14 18.27
N LYS A 153 3.92 -4.37 18.39
CA LYS A 153 3.10 -5.59 18.40
C LYS A 153 2.16 -5.63 19.61
N SER A 154 2.67 -5.35 20.81
CA SER A 154 1.85 -5.29 22.03
C SER A 154 0.78 -4.21 21.98
N ALA A 155 1.03 -3.11 21.26
CA ALA A 155 0.08 -2.03 21.04
C ALA A 155 -0.90 -2.28 19.87
N ASN A 156 -0.88 -3.48 19.26
CA ASN A 156 -1.68 -3.84 18.09
C ASN A 156 -1.50 -2.86 16.92
N MET A 157 -0.28 -2.35 16.72
CA MET A 157 0.08 -1.45 15.62
C MET A 157 0.68 -2.17 14.41
N LEU A 158 1.20 -3.37 14.63
CA LEU A 158 1.71 -4.24 13.59
C LEU A 158 1.62 -5.71 14.01
N GLU A 159 1.66 -6.59 13.02
CA GLU A 159 1.92 -8.01 13.17
C GLU A 159 3.27 -8.38 12.55
N THR A 160 3.87 -9.45 13.08
CA THR A 160 5.12 -10.01 12.58
C THR A 160 4.89 -11.43 12.11
N ILE A 161 5.19 -11.71 10.84
CA ILE A 161 5.08 -13.04 10.24
C ILE A 161 6.50 -13.53 9.96
N LYS A 162 6.82 -14.75 10.42
CA LYS A 162 8.09 -15.40 10.08
C LYS A 162 7.96 -15.99 8.68
N GLN A 163 8.85 -15.61 7.77
CA GLN A 163 8.90 -16.14 6.42
C GLN A 163 10.24 -16.85 6.22
N THR A 164 10.18 -18.14 5.85
CA THR A 164 11.39 -18.91 5.54
C THR A 164 12.03 -18.39 4.27
N ASN A 165 13.30 -18.01 4.34
CA ASN A 165 14.06 -17.62 3.17
C ASN A 165 14.62 -18.88 2.50
N ILE A 166 13.98 -19.29 1.40
CA ILE A 166 14.39 -20.45 0.60
C ILE A 166 15.83 -20.24 0.06
N ASN A 167 16.23 -18.99 -0.16
CA ASN A 167 17.53 -18.63 -0.75
C ASN A 167 18.65 -18.44 0.30
N ASN A 168 18.37 -18.54 1.60
CA ASN A 168 19.37 -18.31 2.65
C ASN A 168 19.31 -19.38 3.75
N ASN A 169 19.53 -20.64 3.36
CA ASN A 169 19.64 -21.82 4.24
C ASN A 169 18.52 -21.97 5.28
N GLY A 170 17.30 -21.55 4.96
CA GLY A 170 16.15 -21.68 5.88
C GLY A 170 16.11 -20.63 7.00
N ASN A 171 16.96 -19.60 6.98
CA ASN A 171 16.83 -18.46 7.89
C ASN A 171 15.51 -17.74 7.68
N TYR A 172 14.88 -17.31 8.76
CA TYR A 172 13.59 -16.61 8.70
C TYR A 172 13.81 -15.10 8.55
N VAL A 173 13.06 -14.48 7.62
CA VAL A 173 12.91 -13.03 7.53
C VAL A 173 11.61 -12.65 8.22
N LEU A 174 11.60 -11.53 8.93
CA LEU A 174 10.38 -10.97 9.52
C LEU A 174 9.68 -10.10 8.47
N LEU A 175 8.47 -10.52 8.10
CA LEU A 175 7.51 -9.72 7.36
C LEU A 175 6.68 -8.92 8.38
N TYR A 176 6.63 -7.60 8.22
CA TYR A 176 5.83 -6.74 9.09
C TYR A 176 4.52 -6.41 8.38
N ARG A 177 3.38 -6.55 9.04
CA ARG A 177 2.07 -6.15 8.50
C ARG A 177 1.49 -5.05 9.37
N LEU A 178 1.22 -3.88 8.79
CA LEU A 178 0.64 -2.77 9.55
C LEU A 178 -0.86 -3.00 9.76
N THR A 179 -1.34 -2.83 10.99
CA THR A 179 -2.76 -3.00 11.36
C THR A 179 -3.59 -1.75 11.02
N ASP A 180 -3.37 -1.20 9.84
CA ASP A 180 -3.92 0.09 9.44
C ASP A 180 -5.36 0.01 8.90
N GLY A 181 -6.02 -1.15 9.03
CA GLY A 181 -7.40 -1.36 8.54
C GLY A 181 -7.58 -1.22 7.02
N THR A 182 -6.52 -0.84 6.29
CA THR A 182 -6.42 -0.81 4.83
C THR A 182 -6.38 -2.20 4.22
N GLU A 183 -6.15 -3.23 5.04
CA GLU A 183 -6.18 -4.65 4.65
C GLU A 183 -7.46 -4.99 3.89
N TYR A 184 -8.62 -4.47 4.33
CA TYR A 184 -9.88 -4.82 3.70
C TYR A 184 -10.01 -4.25 2.28
N LYS A 185 -9.61 -3.00 2.01
CA LYS A 185 -9.88 -2.40 0.69
C LYS A 185 -8.98 -2.93 -0.42
N ASN A 186 -7.70 -3.14 -0.14
CA ASN A 186 -6.74 -3.58 -1.18
C ASN A 186 -6.79 -5.08 -1.44
N VAL A 187 -7.03 -5.91 -0.40
CA VAL A 187 -7.24 -7.36 -0.58
C VAL A 187 -8.54 -7.62 -1.32
N ILE A 188 -9.62 -6.88 -1.01
CA ILE A 188 -10.89 -6.98 -1.75
C ILE A 188 -10.68 -6.55 -3.20
N ARG A 189 -10.03 -5.41 -3.47
CA ARG A 189 -9.72 -4.97 -4.84
C ARG A 189 -8.93 -6.00 -5.63
N ARG A 190 -7.84 -6.54 -5.08
CA ARG A 190 -7.04 -7.57 -5.77
C ARG A 190 -7.83 -8.86 -6.02
N LYS A 191 -8.66 -9.30 -5.06
CA LYS A 191 -9.55 -10.46 -5.27
C LYS A 191 -10.54 -10.18 -6.40
N ILE A 192 -11.12 -8.99 -6.46
CA ILE A 192 -12.01 -8.55 -7.53
C ILE A 192 -11.26 -8.51 -8.87
N ASP A 193 -10.07 -7.92 -8.93
CA ASP A 193 -9.28 -7.80 -10.16
C ASP A 193 -8.86 -9.17 -10.72
N VAL A 194 -8.45 -10.09 -9.85
CA VAL A 194 -8.12 -11.47 -10.22
C VAL A 194 -9.36 -12.20 -10.75
N GLU A 195 -10.50 -12.07 -10.08
CA GLU A 195 -11.73 -12.73 -10.51
C GLU A 195 -12.27 -12.15 -11.82
N ASN A 196 -12.24 -10.83 -11.99
CA ASN A 196 -12.58 -10.15 -13.24
C ASN A 196 -11.68 -10.61 -14.41
N THR A 197 -10.39 -10.83 -14.15
CA THR A 197 -9.44 -11.33 -15.16
C THR A 197 -9.78 -12.77 -15.57
N LYS A 198 -10.13 -13.64 -14.61
CA LYS A 198 -10.58 -15.01 -14.92
C LYS A 198 -11.85 -15.01 -15.77
N ILE A 199 -12.83 -14.18 -15.41
CA ILE A 199 -14.09 -14.03 -16.14
C ILE A 199 -13.82 -13.56 -17.58
N ALA A 200 -12.97 -12.54 -17.76
CA ALA A 200 -12.62 -12.04 -19.09
C ALA A 200 -11.94 -13.10 -19.97
N ASN A 201 -11.02 -13.89 -19.39
CA ASN A 201 -10.37 -14.99 -20.11
C ASN A 201 -11.34 -16.10 -20.49
N ALA A 202 -12.27 -16.46 -19.59
CA ALA A 202 -13.32 -17.43 -19.88
C ALA A 202 -14.20 -16.96 -21.04
N HIS A 203 -14.68 -15.70 -21.00
CA HIS A 203 -15.48 -15.12 -22.10
C HIS A 203 -14.74 -15.12 -23.44
N MET A 204 -13.44 -14.77 -23.46
CA MET A 204 -12.63 -14.83 -24.68
C MET A 204 -12.53 -16.26 -25.24
N GLN A 205 -12.38 -17.25 -24.36
CA GLN A 205 -12.34 -18.65 -24.78
C GLN A 205 -13.68 -19.08 -25.39
N THR A 206 -14.80 -18.76 -24.75
CA THR A 206 -16.14 -19.06 -25.28
C THR A 206 -16.36 -18.43 -26.66
N TYR A 207 -15.90 -17.20 -26.87
CA TYR A 207 -16.00 -16.51 -28.16
C TYR A 207 -15.18 -17.20 -29.25
N ARG A 208 -13.98 -17.70 -28.92
CA ARG A 208 -13.14 -18.46 -29.84
C ARG A 208 -13.79 -19.79 -30.21
N ASP A 209 -14.38 -20.48 -29.23
CA ASP A 209 -15.05 -21.76 -29.43
C ASP A 209 -16.29 -21.59 -30.32
N LEU A 210 -17.10 -20.55 -30.09
CA LEU A 210 -18.25 -20.19 -30.94
C LEU A 210 -17.82 -19.91 -32.38
N ASN A 211 -16.78 -19.09 -32.58
CA ASN A 211 -16.25 -18.80 -33.92
C ASN A 211 -15.74 -20.06 -34.62
N ALA A 212 -15.14 -21.00 -33.88
CA ALA A 212 -14.69 -22.28 -34.43
C ALA A 212 -15.87 -23.17 -34.86
N ILE A 213 -16.95 -23.18 -34.09
CA ILE A 213 -18.20 -23.88 -34.43
C ILE A 213 -18.85 -23.23 -35.65
N GLU A 214 -18.96 -21.91 -35.70
CA GLU A 214 -19.53 -21.18 -36.83
C GLU A 214 -18.74 -21.42 -38.11
N LYS A 215 -17.40 -21.40 -38.03
CA LYS A 215 -16.53 -21.73 -39.17
C LYS A 215 -16.70 -23.19 -39.62
N ARG A 216 -16.92 -24.12 -38.69
CA ARG A 216 -17.24 -25.52 -39.01
C ARG A 216 -18.60 -25.63 -39.70
N LEU A 217 -19.64 -25.00 -39.17
CA LEU A 217 -20.98 -24.99 -39.74
C LEU A 217 -21.00 -24.38 -41.16
N ASN A 218 -20.32 -23.26 -41.35
CA ASN A 218 -20.20 -22.60 -42.66
C ASN A 218 -19.35 -23.41 -43.67
N GLY A 219 -18.54 -24.35 -43.19
CA GLY A 219 -17.79 -25.29 -44.02
C GLY A 219 -18.56 -26.57 -44.36
N ILE A 220 -19.75 -26.78 -43.79
CA ILE A 220 -20.64 -27.90 -44.14
C ILE A 220 -21.43 -27.49 -45.38
N THR A 221 -20.98 -27.92 -46.55
CA THR A 221 -21.79 -27.88 -47.76
C THR A 221 -22.83 -29.00 -47.67
N ILE A 222 -24.10 -28.65 -47.49
CA ILE A 222 -25.18 -29.64 -47.58
C ILE A 222 -25.35 -29.95 -49.08
N PRO A 223 -25.06 -31.17 -49.57
CA PRO A 223 -25.36 -31.49 -50.95
C PRO A 223 -26.87 -31.31 -51.16
N PHE A 224 -27.22 -30.55 -52.19
CA PHE A 224 -28.60 -30.32 -52.62
C PHE A 224 -29.34 -31.67 -52.62
N ALA A 225 -30.44 -31.76 -51.88
CA ALA A 225 -31.24 -32.97 -51.84
C ALA A 225 -31.57 -33.38 -53.28
N THR A 226 -31.09 -34.56 -53.70
CA THR A 226 -31.43 -35.13 -55.00
C THR A 226 -32.95 -35.26 -55.09
N PRO A 227 -33.61 -34.79 -56.16
CA PRO A 227 -35.06 -34.93 -56.27
C PRO A 227 -35.38 -36.43 -56.32
N LEU A 228 -36.18 -36.90 -55.36
CA LEU A 228 -36.69 -38.28 -55.38
C LEU A 228 -37.64 -38.41 -56.58
N HIS A 229 -37.27 -39.23 -57.56
CA HIS A 229 -38.15 -39.61 -58.66
C HIS A 229 -38.75 -40.99 -58.38
N MET A 230 -40.06 -41.05 -58.22
CA MET A 230 -40.80 -42.31 -58.17
C MET A 230 -41.00 -42.84 -59.59
N THR A 231 -40.49 -44.04 -59.87
CA THR A 231 -40.85 -44.81 -61.06
C THR A 231 -41.61 -46.06 -60.63
N TYR A 232 -42.73 -46.35 -61.29
CA TYR A 232 -43.52 -47.56 -61.05
C TYR A 232 -43.06 -48.66 -62.02
N SER A 233 -42.83 -49.86 -61.48
CA SER A 233 -42.52 -51.05 -62.29
C SER A 233 -43.78 -51.52 -63.04
N PRO A 234 -43.76 -51.63 -64.38
CA PRO A 234 -44.94 -52.01 -65.15
C PRO A 234 -45.30 -53.51 -65.07
N TYR A 235 -44.55 -54.31 -64.30
CA TYR A 235 -44.72 -55.77 -64.23
C TYR A 235 -45.12 -56.32 -62.86
N ALA A 236 -45.40 -55.47 -61.87
CA ALA A 236 -45.87 -55.91 -60.56
C ALA A 236 -46.86 -54.91 -59.95
N TYR A 237 -48.16 -55.19 -60.06
CA TYR A 237 -49.24 -54.30 -59.61
C TYR A 237 -49.41 -54.23 -58.09
N ASP A 238 -48.84 -55.17 -57.32
CA ASP A 238 -49.02 -55.28 -55.86
C ASP A 238 -47.75 -55.06 -55.02
N THR A 239 -46.64 -54.62 -55.63
CA THR A 239 -45.42 -54.24 -54.90
C THR A 239 -45.33 -52.73 -54.73
N PRO A 240 -45.14 -52.20 -53.50
CA PRO A 240 -44.98 -50.76 -53.29
C PRO A 240 -43.74 -50.24 -54.03
N PRO A 241 -43.79 -49.01 -54.60
CA PRO A 241 -42.68 -48.46 -55.36
C PRO A 241 -41.43 -48.35 -54.48
N GLU A 242 -40.33 -48.97 -54.90
CA GLU A 242 -39.06 -48.86 -54.20
C GLU A 242 -38.39 -47.52 -54.53
N LEU A 243 -38.02 -46.78 -53.49
CA LEU A 243 -37.26 -45.54 -53.58
C LEU A 243 -35.78 -45.88 -53.80
N TYR A 244 -35.30 -45.68 -55.02
CA TYR A 244 -33.88 -45.82 -55.32
C TYR A 244 -33.15 -44.48 -55.16
N LEU A 245 -32.12 -44.48 -54.32
CA LEU A 245 -31.09 -43.44 -54.30
C LEU A 245 -29.98 -43.88 -55.26
N TYR A 246 -29.68 -43.08 -56.27
CA TYR A 246 -28.40 -43.16 -56.99
C TYR A 246 -27.41 -42.19 -56.36
#